data_AF-A0A380GJB3-F1
#
_entry.id   AF-A0A380GJB3-F1
#
_cell.length_a   1.000
_cell.length_b   1.000
_cell.length_c   1.000
_cell.angle_alpha   90.00
_cell.angle_beta   90.00
_cell.angle_gamma   90.00
#
_symmetry.space_group_name_H-M   'P 1'
#
loop_
_entity.id
_entity.type
_entity.pdbx_description
1 polymer ?
#
loop_
_entity_poly.entity_id
_entity_poly.type
_entity_poly.pdbx_seq_one_letter_code
_entity_poly.pdbx_strand_id
1 'polypeptide(L)'
;MWHDQNSYNRIRKMMKDKYEYYEVRDMIHSALLIEPSKGSVVNAFSHVWGYFKKVCEPSEKELFKKLKEQYVLDQVEATTLIYFIYCMAMFYDVTYLKDSSLIKNFKIKIAN
;
A
#
# COMPACT_ATOMS: atom_id res chain seq x y z
N MET A 1 2.20 -5.07 -5.47
CA MET A 1 2.94 -4.55 -4.28
C MET A 1 3.01 -3.04 -4.39
N TRP A 2 3.13 -2.30 -3.26
CA TRP A 2 3.17 -0.83 -3.26
C TRP A 2 4.28 -0.25 -4.14
N HIS A 3 5.46 -0.87 -4.11
CA HIS A 3 6.65 -0.46 -4.88
C HIS A 3 6.50 -0.78 -6.37
N ASP A 4 6.56 -2.05 -6.75
CA ASP A 4 6.52 -2.43 -8.15
C ASP A 4 5.72 -3.71 -8.39
N GLN A 5 4.84 -3.65 -9.38
CA GLN A 5 3.96 -4.76 -9.72
C GLN A 5 4.70 -5.87 -10.48
N ASN A 6 5.72 -5.52 -11.27
CA ASN A 6 6.54 -6.51 -11.98
C ASN A 6 7.38 -7.33 -10.99
N SER A 7 8.00 -6.65 -10.03
CA SER A 7 8.75 -7.26 -8.94
C SER A 7 7.86 -8.19 -8.10
N TYR A 8 6.63 -7.76 -7.79
CA TYR A 8 5.66 -8.64 -7.12
C TYR A 8 5.38 -9.93 -7.92
N ASN A 9 5.12 -9.79 -9.23
CA ASN A 9 4.85 -10.93 -10.09
C ASN A 9 6.06 -11.87 -10.16
N ARG A 10 7.28 -11.32 -10.22
CA ARG A 10 8.52 -12.07 -10.22
C ARG A 10 8.75 -12.81 -8.91
N ILE A 11 8.63 -12.13 -7.76
CA ILE A 11 8.74 -12.74 -6.44
C ILE A 11 7.73 -13.89 -6.28
N ARG A 12 6.48 -13.66 -6.69
CA ARG A 12 5.43 -14.69 -6.65
C ARG A 12 5.79 -15.91 -7.51
N LYS A 13 6.36 -15.69 -8.70
CA LYS A 13 6.82 -16.77 -9.57
C LYS A 13 7.98 -17.54 -8.93
N MET A 14 8.99 -16.84 -8.40
CA MET A 14 10.14 -17.48 -7.74
C MET A 14 9.71 -18.36 -6.56
N MET A 15 8.76 -17.89 -5.74
CA MET A 15 8.21 -18.71 -4.66
C MET A 15 7.46 -19.94 -5.18
N LYS A 16 6.68 -19.80 -6.26
CA LYS A 16 5.97 -20.92 -6.90
C LYS A 16 6.94 -21.96 -7.45
N ASP A 17 8.03 -21.49 -8.04
CA ASP A 17 9.08 -22.31 -8.67
C ASP A 17 10.09 -22.83 -7.63
N LYS A 18 9.87 -22.59 -6.33
CA LYS A 18 10.66 -23.07 -5.19
C LYS A 18 12.14 -22.68 -5.24
N TYR A 19 12.41 -21.44 -5.66
CA TYR A 19 13.75 -20.85 -5.56
C TYR A 19 14.25 -20.84 -4.12
N GLU A 20 15.58 -20.76 -3.95
CA GLU A 20 16.19 -20.74 -2.64
C GLU A 20 15.80 -19.48 -1.87
N TYR A 21 15.74 -19.60 -0.54
CA TYR A 21 15.30 -18.50 0.33
C TYR A 21 16.11 -17.21 0.10
N TYR A 22 17.43 -17.33 -0.05
CA TYR A 22 18.29 -16.16 -0.25
C TYR A 22 18.00 -15.45 -1.57
N GLU A 23 17.67 -16.17 -2.64
CA GLU A 23 17.35 -15.58 -3.94
C GLU A 23 16.03 -14.79 -3.88
N VAL A 24 15.02 -15.34 -3.22
CA VAL A 24 13.74 -14.67 -3.02
C VAL A 24 13.92 -13.42 -2.14
N ARG A 25 14.70 -13.53 -1.07
CA ARG A 25 15.00 -12.41 -0.16
C ARG A 25 15.73 -11.27 -0.88
N ASP A 26 16.75 -11.59 -1.67
CA ASP A 26 17.55 -10.58 -2.37
C ASP A 26 16.68 -9.86 -3.42
N MET A 27 15.78 -10.59 -4.11
CA MET A 27 14.79 -9.98 -5.00
C MET A 27 13.82 -9.03 -4.27
N ILE A 28 13.37 -9.39 -3.06
CA ILE A 28 12.53 -8.51 -2.23
C ILE A 28 13.30 -7.24 -1.87
N HIS A 29 14.55 -7.35 -1.45
CA HIS A 29 15.37 -6.18 -1.12
C HIS A 29 15.56 -5.26 -2.34
N SER A 30 15.89 -5.80 -3.50
CA SER A 30 15.99 -5.00 -4.74
C SER A 30 14.67 -4.33 -5.08
N ALA A 31 13.54 -5.02 -4.92
CA ALA A 31 12.22 -4.47 -5.21
C ALA A 31 11.81 -3.32 -4.28
N LEU A 32 12.27 -3.34 -3.02
CA LEU A 32 12.00 -2.27 -2.05
C LEU A 32 12.76 -0.98 -2.35
N LEU A 33 13.85 -1.04 -3.12
CA LEU A 33 14.61 0.13 -3.57
C LEU A 33 13.98 0.84 -4.76
N ILE A 34 12.99 0.22 -5.41
CA ILE A 34 12.30 0.81 -6.56
C ILE A 34 11.32 1.86 -6.05
N GLU A 35 11.46 3.09 -6.55
CA GLU A 35 10.46 4.12 -6.31
C GLU A 35 9.11 3.70 -6.91
N PRO A 36 8.03 3.78 -6.13
CA PRO A 36 6.74 3.33 -6.60
C PRO A 36 6.23 4.22 -7.73
N SER A 37 5.88 3.61 -8.87
CA SER A 37 5.16 4.34 -9.91
C SER A 37 3.80 4.81 -9.41
N LYS A 38 3.28 5.91 -9.98
CA LYS A 38 1.92 6.40 -9.69
C LYS A 38 0.87 5.29 -9.85
N GLY A 39 1.00 4.45 -10.87
CA GLY A 39 0.13 3.29 -11.08
C GLY A 39 0.24 2.23 -9.97
N SER A 40 1.45 1.92 -9.52
CA SER A 40 1.68 0.98 -8.40
C SER A 40 1.02 1.47 -7.11
N VAL A 41 1.17 2.75 -6.79
CA VAL A 41 0.54 3.37 -5.62
C VAL A 41 -0.98 3.30 -5.72
N VAL A 42 -1.58 3.72 -6.84
CA VAL A 42 -3.04 3.70 -7.02
C VAL A 42 -3.59 2.28 -6.92
N ASN A 43 -2.91 1.29 -7.48
CA ASN A 43 -3.31 -0.11 -7.42
C ASN A 43 -3.25 -0.64 -5.99
N ALA A 44 -2.16 -0.38 -5.27
CA ALA A 44 -2.02 -0.80 -3.89
C ALA A 44 -3.04 -0.11 -2.97
N PHE A 45 -3.25 1.20 -3.14
CA PHE A 45 -4.27 1.96 -2.42
C PHE A 45 -5.68 1.40 -2.65
N SER A 46 -6.04 1.14 -3.90
CA SER A 46 -7.34 0.55 -4.27
C SER A 46 -7.52 -0.88 -3.74
N HIS A 47 -6.43 -1.66 -3.67
CA HIS A 47 -6.45 -2.99 -3.10
C HIS A 47 -6.70 -2.95 -1.58
N VAL A 48 -5.99 -2.08 -0.85
CA VAL A 48 -6.17 -1.92 0.60
C VAL A 48 -7.55 -1.35 0.93
N TRP A 49 -8.09 -0.45 0.11
CA TRP A 49 -9.48 -0.01 0.22
C TRP A 49 -10.50 -1.16 0.17
N GLY A 50 -10.16 -2.26 -0.51
CA GLY A 50 -11.01 -3.45 -0.61
C GLY A 50 -11.40 -4.08 0.73
N TYR A 51 -10.63 -3.84 1.79
CA TYR A 51 -10.93 -4.31 3.16
C TYR A 51 -12.07 -3.51 3.81
N PHE A 52 -12.25 -2.24 3.45
CA PHE A 52 -13.21 -1.33 4.09
C PHE A 52 -14.51 -1.18 3.30
N LYS A 53 -14.49 -1.43 1.98
CA LYS A 53 -15.59 -1.09 1.05
C LYS A 53 -16.98 -1.62 1.41
N LYS A 54 -17.08 -2.63 2.28
CA LYS A 54 -18.34 -3.24 2.72
C LYS A 54 -18.87 -2.67 4.04
N VAL A 55 -18.03 -1.99 4.81
CA VAL A 55 -18.33 -1.49 6.17
C VAL A 55 -18.18 0.02 6.28
N CYS A 56 -17.57 0.66 5.28
CA CYS A 56 -17.30 2.09 5.30
C CYS A 56 -18.57 2.95 5.22
N GLU A 57 -18.51 4.12 5.83
CA GLU A 57 -19.51 5.17 5.66
C GLU A 57 -19.45 5.77 4.24
N PRO A 58 -20.57 6.31 3.73
CA PRO A 58 -20.59 6.97 2.41
C PRO A 58 -19.55 8.09 2.29
N SER A 59 -19.32 8.86 3.36
CA SER A 59 -18.33 9.94 3.41
C SER A 59 -16.89 9.44 3.22
N GLU A 60 -16.54 8.30 3.81
CA GLU A 60 -15.22 7.68 3.69
C GLU A 60 -14.98 7.17 2.26
N LYS A 61 -16.02 6.62 1.63
CA LYS A 61 -15.96 6.20 0.23
C LYS A 61 -15.73 7.38 -0.71
N GLU A 62 -16.38 8.52 -0.48
CA GLU A 62 -16.14 9.72 -1.26
C GLU A 62 -14.74 10.31 -0.99
N LEU A 63 -14.28 10.30 0.26
CA LEU A 63 -12.91 10.70 0.59
C LEU A 63 -11.86 9.82 -0.10
N PHE A 64 -12.06 8.50 -0.13
CA PHE A 64 -11.20 7.56 -0.86
C PHE A 64 -11.08 7.94 -2.35
N LYS A 65 -12.22 8.17 -3.02
CA LYS A 65 -12.23 8.56 -4.45
C LYS A 65 -11.50 9.88 -4.66
N LYS A 66 -11.81 10.90 -3.85
CA LYS A 66 -11.19 12.21 -3.92
C LYS A 66 -9.68 12.14 -3.74
N LEU A 67 -9.20 11.43 -2.72
CA LEU A 67 -7.76 11.28 -2.47
C LEU A 67 -7.04 10.57 -3.62
N LYS A 68 -7.67 9.54 -4.20
CA LYS A 68 -7.15 8.86 -5.38
C LYS A 68 -7.03 9.80 -6.58
N GLU A 69 -8.04 10.62 -6.85
CA GLU A 69 -8.03 11.60 -7.94
C GLU A 69 -6.96 12.67 -7.71
N GLN A 70 -6.92 13.24 -6.50
CA GLN A 70 -5.92 14.24 -6.12
C GLN A 70 -4.50 13.71 -6.26
N TYR A 71 -4.24 12.46 -5.88
CA TYR A 71 -2.93 11.84 -6.05
C TYR A 71 -2.57 11.66 -7.53
N VAL A 72 -3.53 11.26 -8.37
CA VAL A 72 -3.30 11.13 -9.82
C VAL A 72 -2.94 12.49 -10.44
N LEU A 73 -3.54 13.57 -9.94
CA LEU A 73 -3.30 14.95 -10.35
C LEU A 73 -2.10 15.63 -9.66
N ASP A 74 -1.30 14.89 -8.89
CA ASP A 74 -0.14 15.40 -8.12
C ASP A 74 -0.50 16.52 -7.12
N GLN A 75 -1.74 16.53 -6.63
CA GLN A 75 -2.24 17.50 -5.65
C GLN A 75 -1.99 17.06 -4.20
N VAL A 76 -1.74 15.77 -3.98
CA VAL A 76 -1.37 15.20 -2.69
C VAL A 76 -0.27 14.17 -2.86
N GLU A 77 0.56 14.04 -1.83
CA GLU A 77 1.62 13.04 -1.78
C GLU A 77 1.08 11.64 -1.48
N ALA A 78 1.87 10.62 -1.84
CA ALA A 78 1.56 9.22 -1.51
C ALA A 78 1.40 9.00 0.01
N THR A 79 2.10 9.78 0.84
CA THR A 79 1.98 9.77 2.30
C THR A 79 0.59 10.13 2.79
N THR A 80 -0.13 11.02 2.10
CA THR A 80 -1.53 11.35 2.40
C THR A 80 -2.44 10.14 2.21
N LEU A 81 -2.20 9.35 1.16
CA LEU A 81 -2.94 8.11 0.94
C LEU A 81 -2.68 7.08 2.04
N ILE A 82 -1.40 6.91 2.43
CA ILE A 82 -1.01 5.97 3.49
C ILE A 82 -1.63 6.40 4.83
N TYR A 83 -1.65 7.70 5.13
CA TYR A 83 -2.26 8.23 6.35
C TYR A 83 -3.77 7.93 6.42
N PHE A 84 -4.48 8.08 5.30
CA PHE A 84 -5.90 7.69 5.24
C PHE A 84 -6.09 6.20 5.52
N ILE A 85 -5.28 5.32 4.90
CA ILE A 85 -5.34 3.87 5.17
C ILE A 85 -5.01 3.56 6.63
N TYR A 86 -4.03 4.25 7.23
CA TYR A 86 -3.68 4.11 8.64
C TYR A 86 -4.89 4.39 9.53
N CYS A 87 -5.56 5.52 9.32
CA CYS A 87 -6.75 5.91 10.10
C CYS A 87 -7.86 4.86 9.98
N MET A 88 -8.15 4.42 8.74
CA MET A 88 -9.15 3.38 8.47
C MET A 88 -8.80 2.05 9.16
N ALA A 89 -7.54 1.63 9.12
CA ALA A 89 -7.08 0.38 9.73
C ALA A 89 -7.17 0.39 11.26
N MET A 90 -6.93 1.55 11.89
CA MET A 90 -7.13 1.72 13.33
C MET A 90 -8.61 1.76 13.70
N PHE A 91 -9.42 2.52 12.96
CA PHE A 91 -10.84 2.72 13.26
C PHE A 91 -11.66 1.43 13.12
N TYR A 92 -11.47 0.69 12.02
CA TYR A 92 -12.16 -0.58 11.76
C TYR A 92 -11.46 -1.81 12.36
N ASP A 93 -10.40 -1.61 13.14
CA ASP A 93 -9.62 -2.65 13.81
C ASP A 93 -9.14 -3.79 12.87
N VAL A 94 -8.73 -3.45 11.64
CA VAL A 94 -8.32 -4.44 10.63
C VAL A 94 -6.91 -4.95 10.91
N THR A 95 -6.80 -5.92 11.82
CA THR A 95 -5.52 -6.45 12.35
C THR A 95 -4.48 -6.76 11.29
N TYR A 96 -4.85 -7.43 10.20
CA TYR A 96 -3.92 -7.74 9.10
C TYR A 96 -3.26 -6.50 8.49
N LEU A 97 -4.01 -5.40 8.35
CA LEU A 97 -3.46 -4.15 7.82
C LEU A 97 -2.60 -3.43 8.84
N LYS A 98 -2.98 -3.44 10.12
CA LYS A 98 -2.18 -2.88 11.22
C LYS A 98 -0.79 -3.51 11.28
N ASP A 99 -0.71 -4.82 10.99
CA ASP A 99 0.53 -5.57 10.99
C ASP A 99 1.34 -5.51 9.69
N SER A 100 0.79 -4.88 8.65
CA SER A 100 1.43 -4.79 7.34
C SER A 100 2.66 -3.88 7.36
N SER A 101 3.63 -4.17 6.50
CA SER A 101 4.82 -3.33 6.33
C SER A 101 4.49 -1.91 5.87
N LEU A 102 3.39 -1.73 5.11
CA LEU A 102 2.91 -0.41 4.69
C LEU A 102 2.60 0.48 5.90
N ILE A 103 1.90 -0.07 6.89
CA ILE A 103 1.52 0.65 8.11
C ILE A 103 2.70 0.75 9.09
N LYS A 104 3.40 -0.35 9.35
CA LYS A 104 4.53 -0.37 10.30
C LYS A 104 5.68 0.54 9.89
N ASN A 105 5.94 0.68 8.59
CA ASN A 105 7.01 1.53 8.08
C ASN A 105 6.57 2.97 7.87
N PHE A 106 5.27 3.28 7.99
CA PHE A 106 4.77 4.63 7.94
C PHE A 106 5.05 5.35 9.27
N LYS A 107 6.19 6.03 9.33
CA LYS A 107 6.51 6.92 10.46
C LYS A 107 5.66 8.18 10.36
N ILE A 108 4.68 8.31 11.24
CA ILE A 108 3.99 9.59 11.46
C ILE A 108 5.05 10.55 12.00
N LYS A 109 5.57 11.44 11.16
CA LYS A 109 6.23 12.65 11.67
C LYS A 109 5.11 13.54 12.20
N ILE A 110 4.82 13.44 13.49
CA ILE A 110 4.05 14.48 14.16
C ILE A 110 4.95 15.71 14.12
N ALA A 111 4.54 16.74 13.37
CA ALA A 111 5.18 18.03 13.46
C ALA A 111 4.97 18.55 14.88
N ASN A 112 6.07 18.66 15.63
CA ASN A 112 6.11 19.40 16.89
C ASN A 112 6.11 20.90 16.58
#